data_AF-A0A6A5ATS7-F1
#
_entry.id   AF-A0A6A5ATS7-F1
#
_cell.length_a   1.000
_cell.length_b   1.000
_cell.length_c   1.000
_cell.angle_alpha   90.00
_cell.angle_beta   90.00
_cell.angle_gamma   90.00
#
_symmetry.space_group_name_H-M   'P 1'
#
loop_
_entity.id
_entity.type
_entity.pdbx_description
1 polymer ?
#
loop_
_entity_poly.entity_id
_entity_poly.type
_entity_poly.pdbx_seq_one_letter_code
_entity_poly.pdbx_strand_id
1 'polypeptide(L)'
;MNYTVAVPALNALANPHANAIAPVFAPAIAPGNPLDINDVLAATDDFVSRNRLREVDGDCVTDAEMGAARVRRHAVLGEHAASMYPGAGAPAWFAPAMQAAMQAALQPIIHALQPLLHAYECIFLSTIFLSCIYFA
;
A
#
# COMPACT_ATOMS: atom_id res chain seq x y z
N MET A 1 -8.90 14.64 20.46
CA MET A 1 -8.24 13.38 20.06
C MET A 1 -7.11 13.72 19.12
N ASN A 2 -6.03 12.93 19.14
CA ASN A 2 -4.81 13.19 18.38
C ASN A 2 -4.51 12.01 17.47
N TYR A 3 -3.80 12.25 16.37
CA TYR A 3 -3.29 11.20 15.50
C TYR A 3 -2.41 10.23 16.27
N THR A 4 -2.63 8.93 16.09
CA THR A 4 -1.85 7.87 16.75
C THR A 4 -0.69 7.39 15.90
N VAL A 5 -0.83 7.51 14.57
CA VAL A 5 0.20 7.14 13.59
C VAL A 5 0.62 8.34 12.74
N ALA A 6 1.84 8.26 12.21
CA ALA A 6 2.33 9.26 11.27
C ALA A 6 1.65 9.07 9.91
N VAL A 7 1.21 10.16 9.29
CA VAL A 7 0.66 10.15 7.93
C VAL A 7 1.61 10.95 7.03
N PRO A 8 2.53 10.29 6.30
CA PRO A 8 3.55 10.97 5.50
C PRO A 8 2.92 11.68 4.30
N ALA A 9 3.39 12.89 4.01
CA ALA A 9 2.99 13.62 2.80
C ALA A 9 3.26 12.77 1.55
N LEU A 10 2.46 12.96 0.51
CA LEU A 10 2.73 12.31 -0.77
C LEU A 10 3.87 13.03 -1.48
N ASN A 11 4.70 12.24 -2.16
CA ASN A 11 5.69 12.79 -3.08
C ASN A 11 4.99 13.48 -4.25
N ALA A 12 5.76 14.36 -4.91
CA ALA A 12 5.40 14.88 -6.22
C ALA A 12 5.17 13.74 -7.21
N LEU A 13 4.29 13.99 -8.18
CA LEU A 13 4.04 13.05 -9.27
C LEU A 13 5.32 12.87 -10.09
N ALA A 14 5.53 11.67 -10.62
CA ALA A 14 6.66 11.35 -11.47
C ALA A 14 6.62 12.16 -12.78
N ASN A 15 5.43 12.48 -13.28
CA ASN A 15 5.25 13.35 -14.45
C ASN A 15 5.35 14.84 -14.04
N PRO A 16 6.37 15.59 -14.49
CA PRO A 16 6.54 16.99 -14.14
C PRO A 16 5.42 17.90 -14.67
N HIS A 17 4.83 17.56 -15.83
CA HIS A 17 3.70 18.32 -16.38
C HIS A 17 2.44 18.14 -15.53
N ALA A 18 2.22 16.94 -14.99
CA ALA A 18 1.12 16.68 -14.07
C ALA A 18 1.28 17.47 -12.75
N ASN A 19 2.50 17.65 -12.25
CA ASN A 19 2.76 18.50 -11.08
C ASN A 19 2.40 19.97 -11.29
N ALA A 20 2.54 20.50 -12.51
CA ALA A 20 2.17 21.88 -12.83
C ALA A 20 0.64 22.11 -12.81
N ILE A 21 -0.13 21.02 -12.86
CA ILE A 21 -1.60 21.02 -12.96
C ILE A 21 -2.23 20.50 -11.65
N ALA A 22 -1.50 19.69 -10.87
CA ALA A 22 -1.93 19.17 -9.57
C ALA A 22 -1.99 20.29 -8.52
N PRO A 23 -3.17 20.65 -7.98
CA PRO A 23 -3.28 21.86 -7.17
C PRO A 23 -3.11 21.64 -5.66
N VAL A 24 -3.04 20.40 -5.15
CA VAL A 24 -3.22 20.16 -3.71
C VAL A 24 -2.23 19.11 -3.18
N PHE A 25 -1.34 19.56 -2.29
CA PHE A 25 -0.48 18.69 -1.48
C PHE A 25 -1.01 18.65 -0.05
N ALA A 26 -1.41 17.47 0.41
CA ALA A 26 -1.73 17.27 1.81
C ALA A 26 -0.43 17.18 2.65
N PRO A 27 -0.22 18.05 3.65
CA PRO A 27 1.03 18.12 4.43
C PRO A 27 1.22 16.90 5.33
N ALA A 28 2.46 16.60 5.72
CA ALA A 28 2.73 15.48 6.62
C ALA A 28 2.08 15.71 8.00
N ILE A 29 1.51 14.64 8.57
CA ILE A 29 0.88 14.66 9.89
C ILE A 29 1.72 13.80 10.84
N ALA A 30 2.16 14.39 11.94
CA ALA A 30 2.93 13.69 12.95
C ALA A 30 2.02 13.04 14.00
N PRO A 31 2.43 11.93 14.62
CA PRO A 31 1.76 11.39 15.80
C PRO A 31 1.66 12.45 16.89
N GLY A 32 0.55 12.48 17.60
CA GLY A 32 0.29 13.46 18.66
C GLY A 32 -0.26 14.80 18.16
N ASN A 33 -0.26 15.07 16.84
CA ASN A 33 -0.97 16.23 16.28
C ASN A 33 -2.48 16.10 16.58
N PRO A 34 -3.18 17.22 16.87
CA PRO A 34 -4.62 17.19 17.03
C PRO A 34 -5.30 16.76 15.73
N LEU A 35 -6.40 16.01 15.84
CA LEU A 35 -7.23 15.69 14.67
C LEU A 35 -7.85 16.98 14.12
N ASP A 36 -7.58 17.29 12.84
CA ASP A 36 -8.18 18.41 12.12
C ASP A 36 -8.98 17.87 10.92
N ILE A 37 -10.21 18.37 10.75
CA ILE A 37 -11.05 18.02 9.60
C ILE A 37 -10.44 18.51 8.29
N ASN A 38 -9.65 19.59 8.33
CA ASN A 38 -8.93 20.09 7.17
C ASN A 38 -7.94 19.07 6.61
N ASP A 39 -7.39 18.19 7.44
CA ASP A 39 -6.52 17.10 6.98
C ASP A 39 -7.30 16.07 6.14
N VAL A 40 -8.56 15.80 6.49
CA VAL A 40 -9.45 14.91 5.72
C VAL A 40 -9.79 15.54 4.38
N LEU A 41 -10.10 16.84 4.37
CA LEU A 41 -10.38 17.59 3.15
C LEU A 41 -9.14 17.61 2.24
N ALA A 42 -7.98 17.99 2.77
CA ALA A 42 -6.73 18.02 2.02
C ALA A 42 -6.36 16.65 1.44
N ALA A 43 -6.46 15.57 2.22
CA ALA A 43 -6.18 14.22 1.73
C ALA A 43 -7.21 13.75 0.68
N THR A 44 -8.46 14.20 0.77
CA THR A 44 -9.50 13.90 -0.21
C THR A 44 -9.29 14.68 -1.51
N ASP A 45 -8.97 15.96 -1.41
CA ASP A 45 -8.72 16.83 -2.57
C ASP A 45 -7.47 16.39 -3.34
N ASP A 46 -6.40 16.01 -2.64
CA ASP A 46 -5.19 15.43 -3.24
C ASP A 46 -5.55 14.16 -4.06
N PHE A 47 -6.27 13.20 -3.45
CA PHE A 47 -6.75 12.00 -4.13
C PHE A 47 -7.64 12.31 -5.36
N VAL A 48 -8.62 13.20 -5.21
CA VAL A 48 -9.53 13.58 -6.31
C VAL A 48 -8.77 14.28 -7.43
N SER A 49 -7.81 15.14 -7.11
CA SER A 49 -7.00 15.84 -8.11
C SER A 49 -6.17 14.86 -8.95
N ARG A 50 -5.51 13.90 -8.30
CA ARG A 50 -4.76 12.83 -8.99
C ARG A 50 -5.68 11.95 -9.83
N ASN A 51 -6.87 11.64 -9.34
CA ASN A 51 -7.82 10.82 -10.09
C ASN A 51 -8.32 11.55 -11.35
N ARG A 52 -8.63 12.85 -11.25
CA ARG A 52 -8.98 13.68 -12.40
C ARG A 52 -7.85 13.78 -13.42
N LEU A 53 -6.60 13.94 -12.95
CA LEU A 53 -5.43 13.91 -13.85
C LEU A 53 -5.33 12.59 -14.60
N ARG A 54 -5.54 11.46 -13.90
CA ARG A 54 -5.51 10.13 -14.51
C ARG A 54 -6.66 9.90 -15.51
N GLU A 55 -7.83 10.50 -15.28
CA GLU A 55 -8.96 10.42 -16.20
C GLU A 55 -8.71 11.20 -17.50
N VAL A 56 -7.96 12.30 -17.42
CA VAL A 56 -7.56 13.09 -18.59
C VAL A 56 -6.44 12.41 -19.36
N ASP A 57 -5.44 11.88 -18.64
CA ASP A 57 -4.31 11.15 -19.21
C ASP A 57 -3.83 10.06 -18.24
N GLY A 58 -3.99 8.80 -18.65
CA GLY A 58 -3.66 7.63 -17.84
C GLY A 58 -2.18 7.54 -17.46
N ASP A 59 -1.29 8.12 -18.27
CA ASP A 59 0.16 8.08 -18.04
C ASP A 59 0.65 9.22 -17.12
N CYS A 60 -0.23 10.17 -16.76
CA CYS A 60 0.12 11.28 -15.87
C CYS A 60 0.21 10.88 -14.38
N VAL A 61 -0.46 9.80 -13.97
CA VAL A 61 -0.44 9.32 -12.58
C VAL A 61 -0.36 7.80 -12.55
N THR A 62 0.72 7.28 -11.99
CA THR A 62 0.94 5.84 -11.85
C THR A 62 -0.01 5.20 -10.85
N ASP A 63 -0.24 3.89 -10.98
CA ASP A 63 -1.05 3.14 -10.00
C ASP A 63 -0.46 3.17 -8.59
N ALA A 64 0.87 3.22 -8.46
CA ALA A 64 1.54 3.33 -7.17
C ALA A 64 1.25 4.68 -6.49
N GLU A 65 1.28 5.79 -7.24
CA GLU A 65 0.95 7.12 -6.73
C GLU A 65 -0.52 7.23 -6.35
N MET A 66 -1.40 6.64 -7.16
CA MET A 66 -2.83 6.56 -6.85
C MET A 66 -3.10 5.70 -5.60
N GLY A 67 -2.38 4.58 -5.46
CA GLY A 67 -2.44 3.71 -4.30
C GLY A 67 -2.00 4.44 -3.03
N ALA A 68 -0.88 5.18 -3.09
CA ALA A 68 -0.39 5.98 -1.97
C ALA A 68 -1.40 7.06 -1.55
N ALA A 69 -2.01 7.76 -2.50
CA ALA A 69 -3.04 8.76 -2.23
C ALA A 69 -4.29 8.15 -1.56
N ARG A 70 -4.73 6.99 -2.05
CA ARG A 70 -5.86 6.25 -1.46
C ARG A 70 -5.55 5.80 -0.03
N VAL A 71 -4.37 5.22 0.21
CA VAL A 71 -3.93 4.79 1.55
C VAL A 71 -3.90 5.96 2.51
N ARG A 72 -3.32 7.09 2.09
CA ARG A 72 -3.27 8.32 2.90
C ARG A 72 -4.66 8.80 3.27
N ARG A 73 -5.56 8.94 2.29
CA ARG A 73 -6.96 9.34 2.55
C ARG A 73 -7.64 8.43 3.56
N HIS A 74 -7.47 7.11 3.44
CA HIS A 74 -8.04 6.15 4.38
C HIS A 74 -7.42 6.22 5.76
N ALA A 75 -6.12 6.46 5.89
CA ALA A 75 -5.46 6.63 7.18
C ALA A 75 -6.03 7.83 7.95
N VAL A 76 -6.12 8.99 7.28
CA VAL A 76 -6.67 10.22 7.90
C VAL A 76 -8.14 10.05 8.25
N LEU A 77 -8.94 9.50 7.33
CA LEU A 77 -10.37 9.24 7.57
C LEU A 77 -10.59 8.20 8.68
N GLY A 78 -9.74 7.19 8.77
CA GLY A 78 -9.81 6.13 9.77
C GLY A 78 -9.58 6.65 11.19
N GLU A 79 -8.58 7.52 11.38
CA GLU A 79 -8.32 8.19 12.66
C GLU A 79 -9.50 9.07 13.09
N HIS A 80 -10.08 9.83 12.15
CA HIS A 80 -11.31 10.61 12.41
C HIS A 80 -12.51 9.73 12.75
N ALA A 81 -12.72 8.65 12.00
CA ALA A 81 -13.82 7.71 12.24
C ALA A 81 -13.68 7.01 13.61
N ALA A 82 -12.48 6.57 13.96
CA ALA A 82 -12.18 5.99 15.27
C ALA A 82 -12.46 6.99 16.40
N SER A 83 -12.25 8.29 16.15
CA SER A 83 -12.57 9.34 17.12
C SER A 83 -14.06 9.62 17.29
N MET A 84 -14.83 9.57 16.20
CA MET A 84 -16.27 9.84 16.22
C MET A 84 -17.08 8.64 16.74
N TYR A 85 -16.58 7.42 16.55
CA TYR A 85 -17.27 6.19 16.92
C TYR A 85 -16.42 5.33 17.87
N PRO A 86 -16.13 5.82 19.08
CA PRO A 86 -15.37 5.04 20.05
C PRO A 86 -16.11 3.75 20.38
N GLY A 87 -15.45 2.60 20.20
CA GLY A 87 -16.04 1.29 20.45
C GLY A 87 -16.78 0.66 19.26
N ALA A 88 -16.88 1.34 18.12
CA ALA A 88 -17.20 0.70 16.85
C ALA A 88 -16.01 -0.15 16.40
N GLY A 89 -15.84 -1.31 17.03
CA GLY A 89 -14.86 -2.31 16.59
C GLY A 89 -15.18 -2.81 15.19
N ALA A 90 -14.19 -3.42 14.55
CA ALA A 90 -14.45 -4.17 13.33
C ALA A 90 -15.49 -5.26 13.61
N PRO A 91 -16.49 -5.47 12.71
CA PRO A 91 -17.43 -6.58 12.86
C PRO A 91 -16.69 -7.91 13.01
N ALA A 92 -17.25 -8.85 13.78
CA ALA A 92 -16.61 -10.14 14.03
C ALA A 92 -16.25 -10.93 12.75
N TRP A 93 -16.94 -10.66 11.63
CA TRP A 93 -16.66 -11.29 10.33
C TRP A 93 -15.46 -10.68 9.60
N PHE A 94 -15.03 -9.45 9.94
CA PHE A 94 -14.06 -8.68 9.17
C PHE A 94 -12.67 -9.29 9.20
N ALA A 95 -12.15 -9.64 10.39
CA ALA A 95 -10.82 -10.22 10.51
C ALA A 95 -10.69 -11.58 9.78
N PRO A 96 -11.63 -12.53 9.93
CA PRO A 96 -11.64 -13.76 9.12
C PRO A 96 -11.70 -13.51 7.60
N ALA A 97 -12.53 -12.56 7.16
CA ALA A 97 -12.67 -12.23 5.73
C ALA A 97 -11.37 -11.63 5.15
N MET A 98 -10.74 -10.70 5.88
CA MET A 98 -9.43 -10.13 5.52
C MET A 98 -8.36 -11.22 5.40
N GLN A 99 -8.31 -12.12 6.38
CA GLN A 99 -7.33 -13.20 6.38
C GLN A 99 -7.54 -14.13 5.18
N ALA A 100 -8.79 -14.52 4.88
CA ALA A 100 -9.12 -15.34 3.72
C ALA A 100 -8.73 -14.64 2.40
N ALA A 101 -9.04 -13.35 2.26
CA ALA A 101 -8.69 -12.58 1.07
C ALA A 101 -7.17 -12.48 0.87
N MET A 102 -6.42 -12.21 1.95
CA MET A 102 -4.96 -12.14 1.90
C MET A 102 -4.34 -13.49 1.53
N GLN A 103 -4.89 -14.59 2.06
CA GLN A 103 -4.43 -15.94 1.76
C GLN A 103 -4.69 -16.32 0.29
N ALA A 104 -5.85 -15.94 -0.25
CA ALA A 104 -6.17 -16.12 -1.66
C ALA A 104 -5.25 -15.30 -2.58
N ALA A 105 -4.84 -14.10 -2.17
CA ALA A 105 -3.90 -13.27 -2.93
C ALA A 105 -2.46 -13.82 -2.90
N LEU A 106 -2.05 -14.46 -1.81
CA LEU A 106 -0.71 -15.04 -1.64
C LEU A 106 -0.54 -16.39 -2.35
N GLN A 107 -1.60 -17.18 -2.48
CA GLN A 107 -1.61 -18.49 -3.15
C GLN A 107 -0.92 -18.50 -4.54
N PRO A 108 -1.24 -17.60 -5.50
CA PRO A 108 -0.59 -17.61 -6.80
C PRO A 108 0.92 -17.31 -6.72
N ILE A 109 1.36 -16.49 -5.76
CA ILE A 109 2.78 -16.19 -5.55
C ILE A 109 3.51 -17.45 -5.05
N ILE A 110 2.92 -18.16 -4.10
CA ILE A 110 3.48 -19.41 -3.57
C ILE A 110 3.59 -20.47 -4.67
N HIS A 111 2.55 -20.62 -5.50
CA HIS A 111 2.56 -21.55 -6.63
C HIS A 111 3.61 -21.19 -7.69
N ALA A 112 3.83 -19.90 -7.97
CA ALA A 112 4.85 -19.46 -8.91
C ALA A 112 6.29 -19.71 -8.41
N LEU A 113 6.52 -19.66 -7.10
CA LEU A 113 7.84 -19.88 -6.48
C LEU A 113 8.20 -21.36 -6.28
N GLN A 114 7.20 -22.24 -6.20
CA GLN A 114 7.36 -23.69 -6.01
C GLN A 114 8.33 -24.37 -7.00
N PRO A 115 8.23 -24.16 -8.33
CA PRO A 115 9.15 -24.79 -9.28
C PRO A 115 10.59 -24.27 -9.16
N LEU A 116 10.79 -23.01 -8.75
CA LEU A 116 12.13 -22.44 -8.54
C LEU A 116 12.83 -23.07 -7.33
N LEU A 117 12.08 -23.32 -6.24
CA LEU A 117 12.57 -24.04 -5.07
C LEU A 117 12.96 -25.49 -5.43
N HIS A 118 12.12 -26.19 -6.20
CA HIS A 118 12.42 -27.55 -6.65
C HIS A 118 13.66 -27.63 -7.55
N ALA A 119 13.81 -26.67 -8.48
CA ALA A 119 15.00 -26.61 -9.33
C ALA A 119 16.28 -26.38 -8.51
N TYR A 120 16.22 -25.53 -7.48
CA TYR A 120 17.35 -25.27 -6.58
C TYR A 120 17.76 -26.53 -5.81
N GLU A 121 16.80 -27.30 -5.27
CA GLU A 121 17.10 -28.56 -4.58
C GLU A 121 17.69 -29.62 -5.51
N CYS A 122 17.15 -29.77 -6.73
CA CYS A 122 17.68 -30.71 -7.73
C CYS A 122 19.12 -30.37 -8.14
N ILE A 123 19.45 -29.09 -8.33
CA ILE A 123 20.81 -28.65 -8.67
C ILE A 123 21.76 -28.88 -7.49
N PHE A 124 21.34 -28.55 -6.27
CA PHE A 124 22.17 -28.73 -5.08
C PHE A 124 22.52 -30.21 -4.83
N LEU A 125 21.53 -31.11 -4.95
CA LEU A 125 21.72 -32.55 -4.82
C LEU A 125 22.63 -33.14 -5.91
N SER A 126 22.49 -32.70 -7.17
CA SER A 126 23.33 -33.17 -8.27
C SER A 126 24.78 -32.68 -8.17
N THR A 127 25.01 -31.46 -7.65
CA THR A 127 26.36 -30.93 -7.43
C THR A 127 27.10 -31.70 -6.32
N ILE A 128 26.41 -32.03 -5.23
CA ILE A 128 26.96 -32.87 -4.15
C ILE A 128 27.27 -34.27 -4.66
N PHE A 129 26.37 -34.87 -5.45
CA PHE A 129 26.56 -36.23 -5.98
C PHE A 129 27.75 -36.31 -6.96
N LEU A 130 27.92 -35.32 -7.84
CA LEU A 130 29.10 -35.24 -8.73
C LEU A 130 30.40 -35.05 -7.94
N SER A 131 30.37 -34.27 -6.86
CA SER A 131 31.54 -34.05 -6.00
C SER A 131 31.99 -35.34 -5.29
N CYS A 132 31.05 -36.20 -4.90
CA CYS A 132 31.36 -37.51 -4.29
C CYS A 132 31.89 -38.55 -5.29
N ILE A 133 31.48 -38.49 -6.57
CA ILE A 133 31.97 -39.43 -7.60
C ILE A 133 33.39 -39.05 -8.06
N TYR A 134 33.75 -37.76 -8.05
CA TYR A 134 35.06 -37.29 -8.51
C TYR A 134 36.19 -37.45 -7.46
N PHE A 135 35.86 -37.77 -6.21
CA PHE A 135 36.81 -37.91 -5.09
C PHE A 135 36.88 -39.32 -4.49
N ALA A 136 36.21 -40.31 -5.10
CA ALA A 136 36.28 -41.73 -4.75
C ALA A 136 37.13 -42.49 -5.78
#